data_AF-A0A183VFU1-F1
#
_entry.id   AF-A0A183VFU1-F1
#
_cell.length_a   1.000
_cell.length_b   1.000
_cell.length_c   1.000
_cell.angle_alpha   90.00
_cell.angle_beta   90.00
_cell.angle_gamma   90.00
#
_symmetry.space_group_name_H-M   'P 1'
#
loop_
_entity.id
_entity.type
_entity.pdbx_description
1 polymer ?
#
loop_
_entity_poly.entity_id
_entity_poly.type
_entity_poly.pdbx_seq_one_letter_code
_entity_poly.pdbx_strand_id
1 'polypeptide(L)'
;MKYDNVKKIYDKLLAIEQADPTLAYIQLMKFVRRTEGAQFARNVFKRARQDPRCKFHVYVASALMEYYCSKDTDVAIRVFDMGLKKYGDEPDYALAYVDFLSHLNEDNNTRVVFERILTSGTMPPEKSLEIWDRYLEFESEVGDLSSILKVDQRRREALKEQYGEMQTLLLIDRYKFLNLVPCTGDQLKLMGYSKQLKQGSSLVGRASSSAGTATLLSGSANANEGFLHHGCKGWGVGCSRDARLESANNLCCLRGRMKEVISGGLEPPTFCVLDRCDNHYTTRPVVE
;
A
#
# COMPACT_ATOMS: atom_id res chain seq x y z
N MET A 1 -29.58 -3.35 -30.53
CA MET A 1 -30.04 -2.44 -29.45
C MET A 1 -29.42 -1.07 -29.70
N LYS A 2 -30.19 0.03 -29.61
CA LYS A 2 -29.68 1.40 -29.82
C LYS A 2 -29.39 2.04 -28.46
N TYR A 3 -28.12 2.35 -28.19
CA TYR A 3 -27.64 2.88 -26.90
C TYR A 3 -27.44 4.40 -26.90
N ASP A 4 -27.96 5.10 -27.90
CA ASP A 4 -27.68 6.52 -28.16
C ASP A 4 -28.11 7.43 -27.00
N ASN A 5 -29.18 7.07 -26.29
CA ASN A 5 -29.64 7.83 -25.13
C ASN A 5 -28.64 7.78 -23.95
N VAL A 6 -27.95 6.65 -23.77
CA VAL A 6 -26.95 6.51 -22.69
C VAL A 6 -25.75 7.40 -22.95
N LYS A 7 -25.27 7.44 -24.20
CA LYS A 7 -24.17 8.33 -24.60
C LYS A 7 -24.50 9.80 -24.36
N LYS A 8 -25.71 10.23 -24.72
CA LYS A 8 -26.20 11.59 -24.46
C LYS A 8 -26.19 11.94 -22.97
N ILE A 9 -26.49 10.98 -22.09
CA ILE A 9 -26.45 11.20 -20.63
C ILE A 9 -25.00 11.40 -20.17
N TYR A 10 -24.07 10.57 -20.62
CA TYR A 10 -22.65 10.76 -20.31
C TYR A 10 -22.09 12.06 -20.89
N ASP A 11 -22.46 12.44 -22.10
CA ASP A 11 -22.01 13.69 -22.71
C ASP A 11 -22.54 14.92 -21.95
N LYS A 12 -23.78 14.87 -21.44
CA LYS A 12 -24.30 15.90 -20.52
C LYS A 12 -23.51 15.98 -19.22
N LEU A 13 -23.13 14.84 -18.64
CA LEU A 13 -22.32 14.80 -17.42
C LEU A 13 -20.91 15.37 -17.65
N LEU A 14 -20.29 15.03 -18.79
CA LEU A 14 -18.94 15.49 -19.15
C LEU A 14 -18.89 16.98 -19.53
N ALA A 15 -20.02 17.55 -19.97
CA ALA A 15 -20.16 18.98 -20.25
C ALA A 15 -20.18 19.85 -18.97
N ILE A 16 -20.37 19.26 -17.79
CA ILE A 16 -20.31 20.00 -16.52
C ILE A 16 -18.84 20.36 -16.25
N GLU A 17 -18.50 21.64 -16.31
CA GLU A 17 -17.11 22.12 -16.23
C GLU A 17 -16.45 21.85 -14.86
N GLN A 18 -17.23 22.00 -13.78
CA GLN A 18 -16.76 21.93 -12.39
C GLN A 18 -16.59 20.49 -11.85
N ALA A 19 -17.05 19.47 -12.59
CA ALA A 19 -16.97 18.09 -12.16
C ALA A 19 -15.69 17.42 -12.66
N ASP A 20 -15.12 16.51 -11.86
CA ASP A 20 -14.02 15.64 -12.30
C ASP A 20 -14.57 14.62 -13.32
N PRO A 21 -14.19 14.71 -14.60
CA PRO A 21 -14.76 13.86 -15.64
C PRO A 21 -14.13 12.46 -15.63
N THR A 22 -13.08 12.21 -14.86
CA THR A 22 -12.26 10.99 -14.93
C THR A 22 -13.11 9.74 -14.72
N LEU A 23 -13.93 9.71 -13.65
CA LEU A 23 -14.79 8.57 -13.36
C LEU A 23 -15.87 8.38 -14.43
N ALA A 24 -16.46 9.49 -14.92
CA ALA A 24 -17.46 9.46 -15.98
C ALA A 24 -16.88 8.87 -17.28
N TYR A 25 -15.65 9.24 -17.65
CA TYR A 25 -14.94 8.65 -18.79
C TYR A 25 -14.65 7.16 -18.59
N ILE A 26 -14.23 6.73 -17.40
CA ILE A 26 -13.99 5.32 -17.10
C ILE A 26 -15.29 4.51 -17.26
N GLN A 27 -16.40 5.01 -16.73
CA GLN A 27 -17.69 4.32 -16.84
C GLN A 27 -18.23 4.32 -18.27
N LEU A 28 -18.09 5.42 -19.00
CA LEU A 28 -18.45 5.49 -20.41
C LEU A 28 -17.61 4.52 -21.26
N MET A 29 -16.30 4.44 -21.00
CA MET A 29 -15.39 3.53 -21.68
C MET A 29 -15.78 2.06 -21.43
N LYS A 30 -16.05 1.70 -20.17
CA LYS A 30 -16.56 0.36 -19.80
C LYS A 30 -17.90 0.05 -20.46
N PHE A 31 -18.81 1.03 -20.51
CA PHE A 31 -20.10 0.89 -21.17
C PHE A 31 -19.94 0.59 -22.66
N VAL A 32 -19.24 1.48 -23.38
CA VAL A 32 -19.01 1.36 -24.83
C VAL A 32 -18.28 0.07 -25.18
N ARG A 33 -17.30 -0.36 -24.37
CA ARG A 33 -16.62 -1.64 -24.57
C ARG A 33 -17.58 -2.83 -24.54
N ARG A 34 -18.53 -2.86 -23.60
CA ARG A 34 -19.50 -3.95 -23.43
C ARG A 34 -20.59 -3.95 -24.49
N THR A 35 -20.97 -2.78 -25.00
CA THR A 35 -22.11 -2.64 -25.92
C THR A 35 -21.72 -2.56 -27.39
N GLU A 36 -20.56 -1.98 -27.69
CA GLU A 36 -20.13 -1.64 -29.06
C GLU A 36 -18.76 -2.20 -29.43
N GLY A 37 -17.96 -2.63 -28.44
CA GLY A 37 -16.69 -3.31 -28.66
C GLY A 37 -15.45 -2.45 -28.43
N ALA A 38 -14.28 -3.06 -28.63
CA ALA A 38 -12.98 -2.48 -28.25
C ALA A 38 -12.65 -1.19 -29.01
N GLN A 39 -12.92 -1.15 -30.30
CA GLN A 39 -12.55 0.00 -31.13
C GLN A 39 -13.25 1.30 -30.70
N PHE A 40 -14.54 1.22 -30.36
CA PHE A 40 -15.29 2.38 -29.89
C PHE A 40 -14.85 2.82 -28.50
N ALA A 41 -14.47 1.88 -27.61
CA ALA A 41 -13.91 2.21 -26.31
C ALA A 41 -12.57 2.97 -26.42
N ARG A 42 -11.72 2.60 -27.39
CA ARG A 42 -10.48 3.34 -27.68
C ARG A 42 -10.73 4.77 -28.15
N ASN A 43 -11.83 5.02 -28.87
CA ASN A 43 -12.24 6.38 -29.25
C ASN A 43 -12.65 7.20 -28.01
N VAL A 44 -13.34 6.60 -27.04
CA VAL A 44 -13.64 7.24 -25.76
C VAL A 44 -12.36 7.55 -24.99
N PHE A 45 -11.40 6.62 -24.94
CA PHE A 45 -10.09 6.86 -24.33
C PHE A 45 -9.32 7.99 -25.01
N LYS A 46 -9.36 8.06 -26.35
CA LYS A 46 -8.79 9.19 -27.11
C LYS A 46 -9.43 10.52 -26.70
N ARG A 47 -10.76 10.57 -26.56
CA ARG A 47 -11.48 11.77 -26.08
C ARG A 47 -11.07 12.14 -24.65
N ALA A 48 -10.98 11.16 -23.74
CA ALA A 48 -10.58 11.40 -22.36
C ALA A 48 -9.16 12.00 -22.25
N ARG A 49 -8.22 11.54 -23.08
CA ARG A 49 -6.85 12.08 -23.10
C ARG A 49 -6.76 13.55 -23.55
N GLN A 50 -7.74 14.01 -24.34
CA GLN A 50 -7.81 15.39 -24.82
C GLN A 50 -8.45 16.33 -23.80
N ASP A 51 -9.14 15.81 -22.78
CA ASP A 51 -9.71 16.61 -21.71
C ASP A 51 -8.65 16.87 -20.62
N PRO A 52 -8.22 18.12 -20.40
CA PRO A 52 -7.17 18.45 -19.44
C PRO A 52 -7.58 18.17 -17.99
N ARG A 53 -8.88 18.05 -17.71
CA ARG A 53 -9.40 17.77 -16.35
C ARG A 53 -9.25 16.30 -15.96
N CYS A 54 -8.93 15.42 -16.91
CA CYS A 54 -8.78 14.00 -16.63
C CYS A 54 -7.49 13.68 -15.86
N LYS A 55 -7.64 12.85 -14.83
CA LYS A 55 -6.55 12.31 -14.03
C LYS A 55 -6.01 10.99 -14.59
N PHE A 56 -4.91 10.53 -14.01
CA PHE A 56 -4.21 9.30 -14.42
C PHE A 56 -5.07 8.04 -14.43
N HIS A 57 -6.10 7.95 -13.59
CA HIS A 57 -6.97 6.76 -13.43
C HIS A 57 -7.55 6.26 -14.76
N VAL A 58 -7.79 7.15 -15.74
CA VAL A 58 -8.31 6.74 -17.05
C VAL A 58 -7.30 5.90 -17.85
N TYR A 59 -5.99 6.15 -17.69
CA TYR A 59 -4.93 5.36 -18.32
C TYR A 59 -4.87 3.96 -17.71
N VAL A 60 -4.90 3.87 -16.37
CA VAL A 60 -4.93 2.58 -15.65
C VAL A 60 -6.14 1.76 -16.09
N ALA A 61 -7.34 2.37 -16.08
CA ALA A 61 -8.57 1.69 -16.49
C ALA A 61 -8.52 1.23 -17.96
N SER A 62 -7.93 2.02 -18.85
CA SER A 62 -7.81 1.70 -20.27
C SER A 62 -6.84 0.54 -20.49
N ALA A 63 -5.65 0.58 -19.87
CA ALA A 63 -4.64 -0.47 -19.98
C ALA A 63 -5.15 -1.82 -19.43
N LEU A 64 -5.76 -1.81 -18.24
CA LEU A 64 -6.35 -3.02 -17.65
C LEU A 64 -7.51 -3.56 -18.49
N MET A 65 -8.29 -2.70 -19.14
CA MET A 65 -9.35 -3.14 -20.05
C MET A 65 -8.79 -3.82 -21.31
N GLU A 66 -7.68 -3.33 -21.86
CA GLU A 66 -7.01 -3.98 -22.98
C GLU A 66 -6.44 -5.34 -22.57
N TYR A 67 -5.80 -5.42 -21.41
CA TYR A 67 -5.29 -6.68 -20.88
C TYR A 67 -6.41 -7.70 -20.59
N TYR A 68 -7.41 -7.33 -19.78
CA TYR A 68 -8.43 -8.29 -19.34
C TYR A 68 -9.39 -8.69 -20.45
N CYS A 69 -9.82 -7.72 -21.30
CA CYS A 69 -10.87 -7.96 -22.29
C CYS A 69 -10.33 -8.23 -23.70
N SER A 70 -9.23 -7.60 -24.10
CA SER A 70 -8.64 -7.79 -25.44
C SER A 70 -7.51 -8.84 -25.44
N LYS A 71 -7.01 -9.22 -24.26
CA LYS A 71 -5.84 -10.12 -24.08
C LYS A 71 -4.58 -9.61 -24.80
N ASP A 72 -4.48 -8.28 -24.93
CA ASP A 72 -3.40 -7.60 -25.63
C ASP A 72 -2.48 -6.91 -24.61
N THR A 73 -1.46 -7.65 -24.19
CA THR A 73 -0.48 -7.19 -23.20
C THR A 73 0.37 -6.05 -23.75
N ASP A 74 0.77 -6.10 -25.02
CA ASP A 74 1.61 -5.08 -25.65
C ASP A 74 0.89 -3.73 -25.75
N VAL A 75 -0.42 -3.73 -26.05
CA VAL A 75 -1.22 -2.50 -25.99
C VAL A 75 -1.32 -2.01 -24.55
N ALA A 76 -1.55 -2.88 -23.57
CA ALA A 76 -1.64 -2.48 -22.16
C ALA A 76 -0.35 -1.80 -21.68
N ILE A 77 0.82 -2.41 -21.95
CA ILE A 77 2.14 -1.84 -21.62
C ILE A 77 2.33 -0.48 -22.31
N ARG A 78 2.00 -0.37 -23.61
CA ARG A 78 2.10 0.92 -24.33
C ARG A 78 1.21 2.01 -23.75
N VAL A 79 0.01 1.67 -23.29
CA VAL A 79 -0.88 2.63 -22.61
C VAL A 79 -0.29 3.05 -21.27
N PHE A 80 0.27 2.11 -20.50
CA PHE A 80 0.94 2.42 -19.25
C PHE A 80 2.18 3.30 -19.43
N ASP A 81 3.06 2.99 -20.38
CA ASP A 81 4.23 3.82 -20.69
C ASP A 81 3.84 5.23 -21.14
N MET A 82 2.76 5.35 -21.93
CA MET A 82 2.25 6.65 -22.34
C MET A 82 1.73 7.47 -21.16
N GLY A 83 1.04 6.86 -20.20
CA GLY A 83 0.60 7.55 -18.99
C GLY A 83 1.75 7.87 -18.05
N LEU A 84 2.79 7.02 -17.97
CA LEU A 84 3.95 7.26 -17.09
C LEU A 84 4.74 8.49 -17.53
N LYS A 85 4.81 8.76 -18.84
CA LYS A 85 5.41 9.99 -19.37
C LYS A 85 4.67 11.26 -18.93
N LYS A 86 3.38 11.16 -18.59
CA LYS A 86 2.52 12.31 -18.24
C LYS A 86 2.30 12.45 -16.72
N TYR A 87 2.20 11.33 -16.01
CA TYR A 87 1.88 11.25 -14.58
C TYR A 87 2.98 10.53 -13.78
N GLY A 88 4.24 10.75 -14.15
CA GLY A 88 5.40 10.12 -13.49
C GLY A 88 5.64 10.62 -12.06
N ASP A 89 5.05 11.75 -11.70
CA ASP A 89 5.04 12.38 -10.38
C ASP A 89 3.93 11.87 -9.44
N GLU A 90 3.02 11.03 -9.97
CA GLU A 90 1.91 10.44 -9.22
C GLU A 90 2.25 9.01 -8.77
N PRO A 91 2.48 8.77 -7.46
CA PRO A 91 2.89 7.45 -6.96
C PRO A 91 1.82 6.38 -7.20
N ASP A 92 0.54 6.72 -7.06
CA ASP A 92 -0.58 5.80 -7.31
C ASP A 92 -0.58 5.26 -8.74
N TYR A 93 -0.18 6.08 -9.72
CA TYR A 93 -0.08 5.65 -11.11
C TYR A 93 1.10 4.70 -11.31
N ALA A 94 2.26 5.06 -10.76
CA ALA A 94 3.46 4.22 -10.79
C ALA A 94 3.20 2.85 -10.13
N LEU A 95 2.57 2.83 -8.96
CA LEU A 95 2.18 1.61 -8.24
C LEU A 95 1.25 0.73 -9.06
N ALA A 96 0.22 1.31 -9.69
CA ALA A 96 -0.68 0.55 -10.55
C ALA A 96 0.04 -0.08 -11.76
N TYR A 97 1.07 0.59 -12.30
CA TYR A 97 1.85 0.06 -13.42
C TYR A 97 2.79 -1.07 -12.99
N VAL A 98 3.58 -0.89 -11.92
CA VAL A 98 4.48 -1.96 -11.45
C VAL A 98 3.70 -3.16 -10.93
N ASP A 99 2.53 -2.94 -10.31
CA ASP A 99 1.63 -4.03 -9.90
C ASP A 99 1.16 -4.83 -11.12
N PHE A 100 0.75 -4.15 -12.19
CA PHE A 100 0.39 -4.81 -13.44
C PHE A 100 1.54 -5.66 -14.02
N LEU A 101 2.77 -5.13 -14.08
CA LEU A 101 3.93 -5.87 -14.62
C LEU A 101 4.33 -7.05 -13.72
N SER A 102 4.25 -6.89 -12.40
CA SER A 102 4.54 -7.96 -11.45
C SER A 102 3.60 -9.15 -11.66
N HIS A 103 2.31 -8.90 -11.93
CA HIS A 103 1.34 -9.95 -12.25
C HIS A 103 1.55 -10.63 -13.60
N LEU A 104 2.34 -10.04 -14.52
CA LEU A 104 2.76 -10.69 -15.76
C LEU A 104 3.99 -11.59 -15.58
N ASN A 105 4.58 -11.60 -14.39
CA ASN A 105 5.84 -12.30 -14.09
C ASN A 105 7.00 -11.84 -15.02
N GLU A 106 6.98 -10.55 -15.37
CA GLU A 106 7.95 -9.88 -16.23
C GLU A 106 8.99 -9.16 -15.33
N ASP A 107 9.74 -9.95 -14.56
CA ASP A 107 10.55 -9.42 -13.44
C ASP A 107 11.62 -8.42 -13.89
N ASN A 108 12.30 -8.71 -15.01
CA ASN A 108 13.30 -7.81 -15.58
C ASN A 108 12.68 -6.48 -16.00
N ASN A 109 11.51 -6.52 -16.63
CA ASN A 109 10.81 -5.30 -17.06
C ASN A 109 10.28 -4.52 -15.86
N THR A 110 9.81 -5.22 -14.82
CA THR A 110 9.35 -4.62 -13.57
C THR A 110 10.49 -3.86 -12.87
N ARG A 111 11.67 -4.48 -12.75
CA ARG A 111 12.89 -3.82 -12.23
C ARG A 111 13.27 -2.59 -13.04
N VAL A 112 13.28 -2.69 -14.37
CA VAL A 112 13.57 -1.56 -15.26
C VAL A 112 12.59 -0.40 -15.04
N VAL A 113 11.31 -0.68 -14.83
CA VAL A 113 10.31 0.36 -14.55
C VAL A 113 10.50 0.98 -13.17
N PHE A 114 10.78 0.20 -12.13
CA PHE A 114 11.15 0.75 -10.81
C PHE A 114 12.35 1.70 -10.91
N GLU A 115 13.43 1.26 -11.55
CA GLU A 115 14.64 2.06 -11.73
C GLU A 115 14.36 3.34 -12.52
N ARG A 116 13.56 3.25 -13.58
CA ARG A 116 13.18 4.41 -14.39
C ARG A 116 12.39 5.43 -13.57
N ILE A 117 11.43 4.98 -12.75
CA ILE A 117 10.62 5.87 -11.91
C ILE A 117 11.53 6.60 -10.90
N LEU A 118 12.34 5.85 -10.17
CA LEU A 118 13.20 6.37 -9.09
C LEU A 118 14.37 7.23 -9.59
N THR A 119 14.87 6.98 -10.80
CA THR A 119 16.03 7.72 -11.37
C THR A 119 15.60 8.91 -12.24
N SER A 120 14.37 8.92 -12.76
CA SER A 120 13.91 9.99 -13.68
C SER A 120 13.88 11.39 -13.08
N GLY A 121 13.90 11.52 -11.75
CA GLY A 121 13.76 12.79 -11.05
C GLY A 121 12.37 13.43 -11.17
N THR A 122 11.40 12.75 -11.79
CA THR A 122 10.01 13.22 -11.91
C THR A 122 9.22 13.06 -10.61
N MET A 123 9.62 12.11 -9.76
CA MET A 123 8.96 11.84 -8.49
C MET A 123 9.69 12.55 -7.35
N PRO A 124 8.99 13.37 -6.55
CA PRO A 124 9.59 14.02 -5.40
C PRO A 124 9.91 12.98 -4.30
N PRO A 125 11.02 13.14 -3.54
CA PRO A 125 11.43 12.19 -2.51
C PRO A 125 10.33 11.87 -1.48
N GLU A 126 9.51 12.87 -1.12
CA GLU A 126 8.41 12.75 -0.17
C GLU A 126 7.33 11.76 -0.62
N LYS A 127 7.11 11.63 -1.94
CA LYS A 127 6.15 10.70 -2.53
C LYS A 127 6.78 9.35 -2.91
N SER A 128 8.10 9.28 -2.96
CA SER A 128 8.83 8.08 -3.40
C SER A 128 8.83 6.93 -2.38
N LEU A 129 8.49 7.21 -1.11
CA LEU A 129 8.48 6.21 -0.05
C LEU A 129 7.61 4.99 -0.40
N GLU A 130 6.39 5.22 -0.93
CA GLU A 130 5.48 4.12 -1.29
C GLU A 130 6.04 3.27 -2.45
N ILE A 131 6.83 3.88 -3.35
CA ILE A 131 7.50 3.16 -4.45
C ILE A 131 8.65 2.31 -3.91
N TRP A 132 9.46 2.85 -3.00
CA TRP A 132 10.54 2.11 -2.35
C TRP A 132 10.02 0.92 -1.54
N ASP A 133 8.92 1.11 -0.80
CA ASP A 133 8.23 0.03 -0.09
C ASP A 133 7.84 -1.08 -1.05
N ARG A 134 7.18 -0.73 -2.17
CA ARG A 134 6.74 -1.72 -3.15
C ARG A 134 7.90 -2.40 -3.86
N TYR A 135 9.02 -1.69 -4.09
CA TYR A 135 10.21 -2.27 -4.70
C TYR A 135 10.88 -3.28 -3.76
N LEU A 136 10.95 -2.99 -2.46
CA LEU A 136 11.45 -3.95 -1.48
C LEU A 136 10.55 -5.18 -1.36
N GLU A 137 9.23 -5.00 -1.34
CA GLU A 137 8.29 -6.12 -1.36
C GLU A 137 8.50 -6.99 -2.61
N PHE A 138 8.63 -6.37 -3.78
CA PHE A 138 8.92 -7.08 -5.03
C PHE A 138 10.25 -7.86 -4.97
N GLU A 139 11.36 -7.25 -4.54
CA GLU A 139 12.64 -7.98 -4.43
C GLU A 139 12.60 -9.07 -3.35
N SER A 140 11.77 -8.93 -2.32
CA SER A 140 11.57 -10.01 -1.33
C SER A 140 10.81 -11.21 -1.89
N GLU A 141 9.97 -11.00 -2.91
CA GLU A 141 9.15 -12.03 -3.54
C GLU A 141 9.91 -12.78 -4.65
N VAL A 142 10.69 -12.06 -5.48
CA VAL A 142 11.35 -12.63 -6.68
C VAL A 142 12.87 -12.48 -6.73
N GLY A 143 13.46 -11.72 -5.80
CA GLY A 143 14.89 -11.40 -5.78
C GLY A 143 15.72 -12.36 -4.93
N ASP A 144 16.97 -11.95 -4.71
CA ASP A 144 17.87 -12.59 -3.75
C ASP A 144 18.21 -11.62 -2.62
N LEU A 145 18.86 -12.12 -1.57
CA LEU A 145 19.24 -11.28 -0.45
C LEU A 145 20.15 -10.11 -0.87
N SER A 146 20.99 -10.30 -1.88
CA SER A 146 21.87 -9.22 -2.36
C SER A 146 21.08 -8.10 -3.02
N SER A 147 20.05 -8.40 -3.81
CA SER A 147 19.20 -7.41 -4.47
C SER A 147 18.39 -6.63 -3.44
N ILE A 148 17.82 -7.31 -2.45
CA ILE A 148 17.10 -6.69 -1.33
C ILE A 148 17.99 -5.68 -0.60
N LEU A 149 19.20 -6.09 -0.20
CA LEU A 149 20.13 -5.21 0.53
C LEU A 149 20.58 -4.00 -0.30
N LYS A 150 20.73 -4.15 -1.62
CA LYS A 150 21.06 -3.03 -2.52
C LYS A 150 19.92 -2.02 -2.61
N VAL A 151 18.68 -2.49 -2.77
CA VAL A 151 17.50 -1.61 -2.81
C VAL A 151 17.29 -0.92 -1.45
N ASP A 152 17.43 -1.66 -0.36
CA ASP A 152 17.28 -1.14 1.00
C ASP A 152 18.34 -0.06 1.31
N GLN A 153 19.59 -0.28 0.91
CA GLN A 153 20.65 0.71 1.05
C GLN A 153 20.33 2.00 0.27
N ARG A 154 19.88 1.88 -0.99
CA ARG A 154 19.50 3.04 -1.80
C ARG A 154 18.29 3.78 -1.22
N ARG A 155 17.30 3.05 -0.70
CA ARG A 155 16.14 3.61 0.01
C ARG A 155 16.58 4.44 1.22
N ARG A 156 17.49 3.90 2.05
CA ARG A 156 18.06 4.63 3.20
C ARG A 156 18.78 5.90 2.80
N GLU A 157 19.54 5.86 1.71
CA GLU A 157 20.26 7.03 1.20
C GLU A 157 19.31 8.10 0.65
N ALA A 158 18.31 7.70 -0.15
CA ALA A 158 17.31 8.61 -0.71
C ALA A 158 16.44 9.28 0.36
N LEU A 159 16.21 8.59 1.49
CA LEU A 159 15.33 9.05 2.57
C LEU A 159 16.09 9.52 3.82
N LYS A 160 17.41 9.68 3.74
CA LYS A 160 18.29 9.96 4.89
C LYS A 160 17.90 11.23 5.64
N GLU A 161 17.51 12.29 4.93
CA GLU A 161 17.13 13.57 5.54
C GLU A 161 15.78 13.49 6.27
N GLN A 162 14.87 12.62 5.81
CA GLN A 162 13.53 12.48 6.37
C GLN A 162 13.45 11.42 7.49
N TYR A 163 14.23 10.34 7.37
CA TYR A 163 14.15 9.16 8.24
C TYR A 163 15.49 8.76 8.86
N GLY A 164 16.48 9.66 8.89
CA GLY A 164 17.84 9.39 9.36
C GLY A 164 17.91 8.74 10.75
N GLU A 165 17.05 9.16 11.69
CA GLU A 165 16.97 8.61 13.06
C GLU A 165 15.99 7.41 13.18
N MET A 166 15.22 7.08 12.12
CA MET A 166 14.17 6.06 12.12
C MET A 166 14.56 4.78 11.38
N GLN A 167 15.85 4.43 11.34
CA GLN A 167 16.36 3.26 10.60
C GLN A 167 15.67 1.95 11.00
N THR A 168 15.35 1.77 12.28
CA THR A 168 14.62 0.61 12.80
C THR A 168 13.22 0.48 12.19
N LEU A 169 12.58 1.57 11.77
CA LEU A 169 11.26 1.51 11.15
C LEU A 169 11.31 0.98 9.71
N LEU A 170 12.30 1.41 8.93
CA LEU A 170 12.51 0.92 7.56
C LEU A 170 12.77 -0.59 7.55
N LEU A 171 13.40 -1.05 8.63
CA LEU A 171 13.76 -2.43 8.84
C LEU A 171 12.56 -3.32 9.22
N ILE A 172 11.58 -2.77 9.96
CA ILE A 172 10.27 -3.41 10.16
C ILE A 172 9.57 -3.63 8.81
N ASP A 173 9.66 -2.66 7.89
CA ASP A 173 9.03 -2.78 6.57
C ASP A 173 9.62 -3.88 5.69
N ARG A 174 10.90 -4.25 5.88
CA ARG A 174 11.55 -5.34 5.13
C ARG A 174 10.96 -6.71 5.47
N TYR A 175 10.56 -6.91 6.72
CA TYR A 175 10.07 -8.20 7.21
C TYR A 175 8.55 -8.24 7.42
N LYS A 176 7.84 -7.16 7.10
CA LYS A 176 6.37 -7.15 7.17
C LYS A 176 5.81 -8.07 6.08
N PHE A 177 4.66 -8.69 6.37
CA PHE A 177 3.90 -9.41 5.37
C PHE A 177 2.42 -9.14 5.59
N LEU A 178 1.75 -8.55 4.58
CA LEU A 178 0.37 -8.08 4.71
C LEU A 178 0.21 -7.19 5.95
N ASN A 179 -0.59 -7.62 6.93
CA ASN A 179 -0.83 -6.93 8.19
C ASN A 179 0.03 -7.46 9.36
N LEU A 180 0.96 -8.37 9.10
CA LEU A 180 1.87 -8.94 10.10
C LEU A 180 3.18 -8.17 10.12
N VAL A 181 3.68 -7.92 11.33
CA VAL A 181 4.91 -7.18 11.59
C VAL A 181 5.71 -7.86 12.71
N PRO A 182 7.05 -7.78 12.70
CA PRO A 182 7.92 -8.51 13.63
C PRO A 182 7.93 -7.97 15.08
N CYS A 183 7.13 -6.94 15.38
CA CYS A 183 7.09 -6.24 16.66
C CYS A 183 5.66 -6.20 17.24
N THR A 184 5.57 -6.15 18.57
CA THR A 184 4.28 -5.97 19.27
C THR A 184 3.73 -4.56 19.10
N GLY A 185 2.42 -4.39 19.26
CA GLY A 185 1.76 -3.08 19.12
C GLY A 185 2.35 -1.98 20.03
N ASP A 186 2.78 -2.33 21.24
CA ASP A 186 3.38 -1.35 22.16
C ASP A 186 4.80 -0.98 21.76
N GLN A 187 5.60 -1.93 21.25
CA GLN A 187 6.91 -1.65 20.67
C GLN A 187 6.79 -0.72 19.46
N LEU A 188 5.82 -0.97 18.57
CA LEU A 188 5.57 -0.14 17.40
C LEU A 188 5.19 1.30 17.77
N LYS A 189 4.31 1.47 18.77
CA LYS A 189 3.95 2.81 19.29
C LYS A 189 5.17 3.54 19.86
N LEU A 190 6.01 2.86 20.63
CA LEU A 190 7.23 3.44 21.21
C LEU A 190 8.25 3.85 20.15
N MET A 191 8.36 3.08 19.06
CA MET A 191 9.24 3.38 17.93
C MET A 191 8.65 4.45 17.00
N GLY A 192 7.41 4.90 17.23
CA GLY A 192 6.73 5.86 16.36
C GLY A 192 6.30 5.28 15.01
N TYR A 193 6.17 3.95 14.90
CA TYR A 193 5.65 3.30 13.70
C TYR A 193 4.14 3.59 13.60
N SER A 194 3.79 4.63 12.85
CA SER A 194 2.43 5.14 12.68
C SER A 194 1.85 4.88 11.28
N LYS A 195 2.40 3.89 10.55
CA LYS A 195 1.79 3.47 9.28
C LYS A 195 0.39 2.97 9.58
N GLN A 196 -0.62 3.71 9.09
CA GLN A 196 -1.92 3.11 8.87
C GLN A 196 -1.65 1.97 7.90
N LEU A 197 -1.82 0.74 8.37
CA LEU A 197 -1.92 -0.44 7.51
C LEU A 197 -3.14 -0.19 6.61
N LYS A 198 -2.96 0.60 5.54
CA LYS A 198 -3.95 0.77 4.48
C LYS A 198 -4.13 -0.66 3.98
N GLN A 199 -5.30 -1.24 4.27
CA GLN A 199 -5.69 -2.53 3.72
C GLN A 199 -5.31 -2.51 2.25
N GLY A 200 -4.46 -3.46 1.83
CA GLY A 200 -3.93 -3.49 0.48
C GLY A 200 -5.06 -3.25 -0.51
N SER A 201 -5.02 -2.09 -1.17
CA SER A 201 -5.92 -1.81 -2.28
C SER A 201 -5.41 -2.61 -3.47
N SER A 202 -5.51 -3.93 -3.36
CA SER A 202 -5.58 -4.79 -4.53
C SER A 202 -6.75 -4.27 -5.36
N LEU A 203 -6.44 -3.64 -6.49
CA LEU A 203 -7.45 -3.22 -7.47
C LEU A 203 -8.06 -4.43 -8.22
N VAL A 204 -7.86 -5.65 -7.71
CA VAL A 204 -8.42 -6.87 -8.28
C VAL A 204 -9.73 -7.18 -7.55
N GLY A 205 -10.82 -6.92 -8.26
CA GLY A 205 -12.18 -7.22 -7.84
C GLY A 205 -12.33 -8.68 -7.41
N ARG A 206 -12.80 -8.84 -6.18
CA ARG A 206 -13.40 -10.07 -5.67
C ARG A 206 -14.65 -10.35 -6.52
N ALA A 207 -14.53 -11.26 -7.48
CA ALA A 207 -15.67 -11.84 -8.17
C ALA A 207 -16.45 -12.71 -7.16
N SER A 208 -17.32 -12.08 -6.38
CA SER A 208 -18.30 -12.82 -5.57
C SER A 208 -19.45 -13.21 -6.48
N SER A 209 -19.47 -14.50 -6.85
CA SER A 209 -20.61 -15.19 -7.41
C SER A 209 -21.82 -15.05 -6.49
N SER A 210 -22.91 -14.55 -7.03
CA SER A 210 -24.22 -14.54 -6.41
C SER A 210 -24.76 -15.97 -6.34
N ALA A 211 -24.83 -16.56 -5.15
CA ALA A 211 -25.74 -17.66 -4.84
C ALA A 211 -26.76 -17.14 -3.81
N GLY A 212 -28.03 -17.23 -4.18
CA GLY A 212 -29.14 -16.61 -3.47
C GLY A 212 -29.57 -17.32 -2.18
N THR A 213 -30.22 -16.50 -1.35
CA THR A 213 -31.45 -16.79 -0.59
C THR A 213 -31.44 -17.94 0.42
N ALA A 214 -31.50 -17.60 1.71
CA ALA A 214 -32.48 -18.17 2.64
C ALA A 214 -32.66 -17.26 3.87
N THR A 215 -33.78 -16.56 3.88
CA THR A 215 -34.39 -15.91 5.05
C THR A 215 -34.86 -16.96 6.04
N LEU A 216 -34.51 -16.86 7.32
CA LEU A 216 -35.34 -17.37 8.42
C LEU A 216 -35.26 -16.44 9.63
N LEU A 217 -36.41 -15.83 9.92
CA LEU A 217 -36.79 -15.17 11.17
C LEU A 217 -37.44 -16.21 12.10
N SER A 218 -37.10 -16.14 13.39
CA SER A 218 -37.92 -16.45 14.58
C SER A 218 -36.94 -16.69 15.74
N GLY A 219 -37.15 -16.30 17.00
CA GLY A 219 -38.25 -15.66 17.71
C GLY A 219 -37.85 -15.65 19.20
N SER A 220 -38.27 -14.62 19.94
CA SER A 220 -38.01 -14.37 21.37
C SER A 220 -38.34 -15.55 22.32
N ALA A 221 -37.66 -15.63 23.47
CA ALA A 221 -38.29 -15.68 24.81
C ALA A 221 -37.29 -15.72 26.01
N ASN A 222 -37.49 -14.76 26.91
CA ASN A 222 -37.47 -14.78 28.40
C ASN A 222 -36.28 -15.30 29.25
N ALA A 223 -35.73 -14.32 30.00
CA ALA A 223 -35.55 -14.23 31.46
C ALA A 223 -35.57 -15.49 32.35
N ASN A 224 -34.57 -15.62 33.23
CA ASN A 224 -34.79 -15.61 34.69
C ASN A 224 -33.50 -15.36 35.51
N GLU A 225 -33.68 -14.75 36.68
CA GLU A 225 -32.70 -14.39 37.72
C GLU A 225 -32.14 -15.60 38.49
N GLY A 226 -31.00 -15.40 39.19
CA GLY A 226 -30.45 -16.40 40.13
C GLY A 226 -29.13 -16.01 40.82
N PHE A 227 -29.26 -15.22 41.89
CA PHE A 227 -28.34 -14.90 43.00
C PHE A 227 -27.27 -15.96 43.39
N LEU A 228 -26.01 -15.57 43.63
CA LEU A 228 -25.35 -15.59 44.97
C LEU A 228 -23.85 -15.25 44.98
N HIS A 229 -23.51 -14.48 46.01
CA HIS A 229 -22.23 -13.92 46.47
C HIS A 229 -21.12 -14.92 46.83
N HIS A 230 -19.86 -14.52 46.59
CA HIS A 230 -18.71 -14.49 47.52
C HIS A 230 -17.51 -13.91 46.75
N GLY A 231 -16.69 -12.95 47.19
CA GLY A 231 -16.53 -12.21 48.42
C GLY A 231 -15.11 -11.63 48.40
N CYS A 232 -14.94 -10.35 48.02
CA CYS A 232 -13.64 -9.67 48.01
C CYS A 232 -13.66 -8.58 49.10
N LYS A 233 -12.97 -8.85 50.23
CA LYS A 233 -12.53 -7.84 51.20
C LYS A 233 -11.18 -7.35 50.66
N GLY A 234 -10.91 -6.08 50.35
CA GLY A 234 -11.26 -4.85 51.03
C GLY A 234 -10.02 -4.38 51.79
N TRP A 235 -9.50 -3.20 51.43
CA TRP A 235 -9.07 -2.10 52.32
C TRP A 235 -8.75 -0.89 51.44
N GLY A 236 -9.61 0.14 51.49
CA GLY A 236 -9.23 1.53 51.24
C GLY A 236 -8.29 2.00 52.36
N VAL A 237 -7.62 3.15 52.29
CA VAL A 237 -8.16 4.51 52.10
C VAL A 237 -6.98 5.42 51.70
N GLY A 238 -7.23 6.49 50.95
CA GLY A 238 -6.38 7.68 51.03
C GLY A 238 -6.17 8.42 49.71
N CYS A 239 -7.18 9.15 49.25
CA CYS A 239 -7.01 10.16 48.22
C CYS A 239 -6.44 11.42 48.89
N SER A 240 -5.23 11.85 48.51
CA SER A 240 -4.75 13.22 48.75
C SER A 240 -3.96 13.73 47.55
N ARG A 241 -4.29 14.98 47.22
CA ARG A 241 -3.83 15.77 46.09
C ARG A 241 -2.34 16.10 46.25
N ASP A 242 -1.53 15.78 45.25
CA ASP A 242 -0.39 16.60 44.79
C ASP A 242 0.22 15.95 43.54
N ALA A 243 -0.41 16.18 42.39
CA ALA A 243 0.04 15.70 41.09
C ALA A 243 0.40 16.90 40.20
N ARG A 244 1.53 17.55 40.49
CA ARG A 244 2.18 18.47 39.55
C ARG A 244 3.59 18.81 40.02
N LEU A 245 4.59 17.98 39.71
CA LEU A 245 6.00 18.38 39.44
C LEU A 245 7.00 17.22 39.24
N GLU A 246 6.61 15.94 39.22
CA GLU A 246 7.57 14.82 39.05
C GLU A 246 7.64 14.18 37.64
N SER A 247 6.94 14.72 36.63
CA SER A 247 6.93 14.10 35.29
C SER A 247 8.11 14.47 34.39
N ALA A 248 8.86 15.54 34.68
CA ALA A 248 9.94 15.99 33.80
C ALA A 248 11.29 15.30 34.08
N ASN A 249 11.60 15.01 35.35
CA ASN A 249 12.85 14.35 35.72
C ASN A 249 12.84 12.84 35.44
N ASN A 250 11.68 12.19 35.49
CA ASN A 250 11.55 10.77 35.15
C ASN A 250 11.63 10.49 33.64
N LEU A 251 11.11 11.38 32.78
CA LEU A 251 11.30 11.25 31.33
C LEU A 251 12.77 11.46 30.92
N CYS A 252 13.48 12.38 31.57
CA CYS A 252 14.91 12.61 31.30
C CYS A 252 15.78 11.43 31.78
N CYS A 253 15.48 10.84 32.94
CA CYS A 253 16.15 9.64 33.44
C CYS A 253 15.86 8.39 32.61
N LEU A 254 14.63 8.21 32.11
CA LEU A 254 14.27 7.11 31.20
C LEU A 254 14.95 7.28 29.83
N ARG A 255 15.01 8.51 29.31
CA ARG A 255 15.72 8.82 28.05
C ARG A 255 17.24 8.65 28.18
N GLY A 256 17.79 8.87 29.39
CA GLY A 256 19.19 8.61 29.74
C GLY A 256 19.52 7.12 29.88
N ARG A 257 18.72 6.36 30.63
CA ARG A 257 18.89 4.89 30.76
C ARG A 257 18.65 4.15 29.45
N MET A 258 17.80 4.66 28.56
CA MET A 258 17.53 4.02 27.28
C MET A 258 18.56 4.36 26.20
N LYS A 259 19.31 5.47 26.34
CA LYS A 259 20.54 5.69 25.55
C LYS A 259 21.56 4.59 25.79
N GLU A 260 21.67 4.05 27.01
CA GLU A 260 22.52 2.89 27.30
C GLU A 260 21.96 1.58 26.72
N VAL A 261 20.63 1.42 26.65
CA VAL A 261 19.99 0.24 26.03
C VAL A 261 20.14 0.25 24.50
N ILE A 262 20.14 1.43 23.87
CA ILE A 262 20.33 1.58 22.42
C ILE A 262 21.81 1.56 22.04
N SER A 263 22.73 2.03 22.90
CA SER A 263 24.18 1.86 22.69
C SER A 263 24.70 0.45 23.01
N GLY A 264 23.86 -0.41 23.61
CA GLY A 264 24.17 -1.77 24.04
C GLY A 264 23.61 -2.90 23.18
N GLY A 265 23.09 -2.62 21.97
CA GLY A 265 22.83 -3.66 20.97
C GLY A 265 21.79 -4.73 21.33
N LEU A 266 20.71 -4.38 22.05
CA LEU A 266 19.53 -5.24 22.14
C LEU A 266 18.49 -4.84 21.08
N GLU A 267 18.70 -5.33 19.86
CA GLU A 267 17.62 -5.45 18.89
C GLU A 267 16.61 -6.50 19.37
N PRO A 268 15.31 -6.40 18.99
CA PRO A 268 14.30 -7.39 19.38
C PRO A 268 14.74 -8.82 19.04
N PRO A 269 14.44 -9.84 19.86
CA PRO A 269 14.89 -11.22 19.61
C PRO A 269 14.51 -11.77 18.22
N THR A 270 13.32 -11.40 17.73
CA THR A 270 12.85 -11.71 16.37
C THR A 270 13.69 -11.04 15.29
N PHE A 271 14.11 -9.79 15.54
CA PHE A 271 14.93 -9.01 14.64
C PHE A 271 16.34 -9.62 14.51
N CYS A 272 16.94 -9.95 15.66
CA CYS A 272 18.21 -10.65 15.74
C CYS A 272 18.20 -12.01 15.03
N VAL A 273 17.08 -12.73 14.93
CA VAL A 273 17.05 -14.01 14.20
C VAL A 273 16.94 -13.79 12.70
N LEU A 274 16.03 -12.93 12.24
CA LEU A 274 15.82 -12.70 10.81
C LEU A 274 17.04 -12.03 10.15
N ASP A 275 17.58 -10.99 10.78
CA ASP A 275 18.73 -10.27 10.23
C ASP A 275 20.05 -11.05 10.39
N ARG A 276 20.22 -11.85 11.46
CA ARG A 276 21.38 -12.77 11.55
C ARG A 276 21.27 -13.92 10.57
N CYS A 277 20.09 -14.46 10.30
CA CYS A 277 19.91 -15.49 9.28
C CYS A 277 20.31 -14.94 7.91
N ASP A 278 19.88 -13.74 7.56
CA ASP A 278 20.27 -13.11 6.30
C ASP A 278 21.80 -12.86 6.24
N ASN A 279 22.41 -12.33 7.30
CA ASN A 279 23.86 -12.09 7.35
C ASN A 279 24.72 -13.39 7.45
N HIS A 280 24.18 -14.52 7.90
CA HIS A 280 24.93 -15.78 8.04
C HIS A 280 24.82 -16.73 6.84
N TYR A 281 23.86 -16.53 5.93
CA TYR A 281 23.73 -17.34 4.70
C TYR A 281 24.39 -16.71 3.46
N THR A 282 24.94 -15.49 3.55
CA THR A 282 25.87 -14.96 2.55
C THR A 282 27.22 -15.66 2.65
N THR A 283 27.37 -16.76 1.90
CA THR A 283 28.63 -17.34 1.41
C THR A 283 29.86 -17.15 2.31
N ARG A 284 30.07 -18.04 3.28
CA ARG A 284 31.46 -18.43 3.56
C ARG A 284 31.93 -19.21 2.33
N PRO A 285 32.98 -18.79 1.60
CA PRO A 285 33.63 -19.72 0.70
C PRO A 285 34.11 -20.89 1.55
N VAL A 286 33.80 -22.11 1.13
CA VAL A 286 34.44 -23.31 1.67
C VAL A 286 35.90 -23.17 1.27
N VAL A 287 36.73 -22.77 2.23
CA VAL A 287 38.19 -22.84 2.08
C VAL A 287 38.54 -24.31 2.24
N GLU A 288 38.79 -24.97 1.11
CA GLU A 288 39.59 -26.22 1.07
C GLU A 288 41.07 -25.90 1.23
#